data_AF-A0A947CIX6-F1
#
_entry.id   AF-A0A947CIX6-F1
#
_cell.length_a   1.000
_cell.length_b   1.000
_cell.length_c   1.000
_cell.angle_alpha   90.00
_cell.angle_beta   90.00
_cell.angle_gamma   90.00
#
_symmetry.space_group_name_H-M   'P 1'
#
loop_
_entity.id
_entity.type
_entity.pdbx_description
1 polymer ?
#
loop_
_entity_poly.entity_id
_entity_poly.type
_entity_poly.pdbx_seq_one_letter_code
_entity_poly.pdbx_strand_id
1 'polypeptide(L)'
;MTDDLVARAHAFLRGHTRADLRFDEHVRPIKYVIASDGRLVAPVMVAMLQSVDTVLFVPEIAEGAMEVQVTLVPFEEDGPGGALADRWRIHHGDPPDVRWAHMDIDAARFDESVLDGDALVQPNPLSGDEPALCRR
;
A
#
# COMPACT_ATOMS: atom_id res chain seq x y z
N MET A 1 6.01 12.49 21.48
CA MET A 1 4.76 13.07 20.93
C MET A 1 4.66 12.76 19.44
N THR A 2 5.72 12.99 18.66
CA THR A 2 5.85 12.54 17.26
C THR A 2 5.76 11.01 17.11
N ASP A 3 6.38 10.25 18.01
CA ASP A 3 6.38 8.78 17.93
C ASP A 3 4.97 8.16 18.09
N ASP A 4 4.11 8.76 18.91
CA ASP A 4 2.72 8.31 19.09
C ASP A 4 1.88 8.56 17.83
N LEU A 5 2.09 9.72 17.18
CA LEU A 5 1.46 10.04 15.91
C LEU A 5 1.89 9.07 14.80
N VAL A 6 3.19 8.80 14.68
CA VAL A 6 3.72 7.83 13.71
C VAL A 6 3.14 6.45 13.96
N ALA A 7 3.08 5.99 15.22
CA ALA A 7 2.48 4.72 15.57
C ALA A 7 0.98 4.65 15.21
N ARG A 8 0.22 5.72 15.45
CA ARG A 8 -1.19 5.83 15.08
C ARG A 8 -1.38 5.80 13.56
N ALA A 9 -0.61 6.58 12.81
CA ALA A 9 -0.68 6.61 11.35
C ALA A 9 -0.29 5.27 10.73
N HIS A 10 0.78 4.65 11.24
CA HIS A 10 1.19 3.30 10.84
C HIS A 10 0.10 2.27 11.13
N ALA A 11 -0.47 2.26 12.34
CA ALA A 11 -1.58 1.37 12.68
C ALA A 11 -2.81 1.61 11.81
N PHE A 12 -3.12 2.87 11.50
CA PHE A 12 -4.23 3.24 10.62
C PHE A 12 -4.02 2.70 9.20
N LEU A 13 -2.85 2.93 8.59
CA LEU A 13 -2.52 2.41 7.26
C LEU A 13 -2.60 0.89 7.21
N ARG A 14 -2.08 0.20 8.24
CA ARG A 14 -2.13 -1.27 8.35
C ARG A 14 -3.49 -1.86 8.65
N GLY A 15 -4.41 -1.07 9.21
CA GLY A 15 -5.79 -1.47 9.45
C GLY A 15 -6.64 -1.55 8.18
N HIS A 16 -6.13 -1.04 7.05
CA HIS A 16 -6.87 -0.94 5.80
C HIS A 16 -6.19 -1.71 4.66
N THR A 17 -7.01 -2.15 3.71
CA THR A 17 -6.60 -2.87 2.49
C THR A 17 -7.33 -2.35 1.25
N ARG A 18 -7.97 -1.18 1.39
CA ARG A 18 -8.73 -0.47 0.36
C ARG A 18 -8.38 1.01 0.44
N ALA A 19 -8.35 1.63 -0.72
CA ALA A 19 -8.07 3.04 -0.89
C ALA A 19 -8.75 3.53 -2.18
N ASP A 20 -8.82 4.84 -2.34
CA ASP A 20 -8.98 5.45 -3.66
C ASP A 20 -7.61 5.94 -4.15
N LEU A 21 -7.22 5.53 -5.35
CA LEU A 21 -6.00 5.98 -6.00
C LEU A 21 -6.32 7.12 -6.95
N ARG A 22 -5.75 8.30 -6.69
CA ARG A 22 -5.70 9.41 -7.65
C ARG A 22 -4.40 9.32 -8.44
N PHE A 23 -4.51 9.34 -9.76
CA PHE A 23 -3.40 9.42 -10.70
C PHE A 23 -3.81 10.35 -11.85
N ASP A 24 -2.96 11.31 -12.22
CA ASP A 24 -3.33 12.41 -13.12
C ASP A 24 -4.68 13.05 -12.70
N GLU A 25 -5.66 13.08 -13.62
CA GLU A 25 -7.04 13.58 -13.41
C GLU A 25 -8.04 12.47 -13.04
N HIS A 26 -7.58 11.24 -12.83
CA HIS A 26 -8.42 10.08 -12.57
C HIS A 26 -8.40 9.67 -11.11
N VAL A 27 -9.53 9.18 -10.65
CA VAL A 27 -9.68 8.49 -9.36
C VAL A 27 -10.23 7.09 -9.61
N ARG A 28 -9.65 6.09 -8.97
CA ARG A 28 -10.12 4.69 -9.01
C ARG A 28 -10.01 4.03 -7.64
N PRO A 29 -11.05 3.31 -7.19
CA PRO A 29 -10.93 2.43 -6.05
C PRO A 29 -9.85 1.36 -6.32
N ILE A 30 -9.00 1.13 -5.33
CA ILE A 30 -7.94 0.12 -5.38
C ILE A 30 -7.96 -0.71 -4.09
N LYS A 31 -7.54 -1.98 -4.22
CA LYS A 31 -7.23 -2.83 -3.07
C LYS A 31 -5.73 -3.03 -3.00
N TYR A 32 -5.17 -2.94 -1.81
CA TYR A 32 -3.75 -3.18 -1.59
C TYR A 32 -3.56 -4.17 -0.43
N VAL A 33 -2.36 -4.71 -0.33
CA VAL A 33 -1.87 -5.39 0.87
C VAL A 33 -0.56 -4.78 1.29
N ILE A 34 -0.18 -5.02 2.54
CA ILE A 34 1.12 -4.63 3.06
C ILE A 34 2.01 -5.86 3.06
N ALA A 35 3.12 -5.76 2.34
CA ALA A 35 4.14 -6.79 2.23
C ALA A 35 4.92 -6.96 3.54
N SER A 36 5.71 -8.03 3.61
CA SER A 36 6.53 -8.34 4.78
C SER A 36 7.60 -7.28 5.06
N ASP A 37 8.06 -6.56 4.04
CA ASP A 37 8.99 -5.44 4.14
C ASP A 37 8.33 -4.10 4.48
N GLY A 38 6.99 -4.06 4.55
CA GLY A 38 6.21 -2.86 4.85
C GLY A 38 5.72 -2.09 3.62
N ARG A 39 6.11 -2.48 2.40
CA ARG A 39 5.65 -1.82 1.17
C ARG A 39 4.19 -2.15 0.87
N LEU A 40 3.48 -1.23 0.24
CA LEU A 40 2.13 -1.51 -0.27
C LEU A 40 2.25 -2.20 -1.62
N VAL A 41 1.38 -3.18 -1.87
CA VAL A 41 1.35 -3.96 -3.11
C VAL A 41 -0.06 -3.99 -3.64
N ALA A 42 -0.21 -3.73 -4.94
CA ALA A 42 -1.49 -3.83 -5.62
C ALA A 42 -1.33 -4.23 -7.09
N PRO A 43 -2.34 -4.89 -7.68
CA PRO A 43 -2.51 -4.91 -9.12
C PRO A 43 -2.92 -3.51 -9.59
N VAL A 44 -2.37 -3.07 -10.72
CA VAL A 44 -2.53 -1.72 -11.26
C VAL A 44 -2.72 -1.77 -12.77
N MET A 45 -3.36 -0.73 -13.33
CA MET A 45 -3.42 -0.55 -14.78
C MET A 45 -2.15 0.13 -15.30
N VAL A 46 -1.83 -0.08 -16.59
CA VAL A 46 -0.65 0.50 -17.24
C VAL A 46 -0.63 2.03 -17.14
N ALA A 47 -1.78 2.69 -17.21
CA ALA A 47 -1.86 4.15 -17.09
C ALA A 47 -1.38 4.66 -15.72
N MET A 48 -1.65 3.92 -14.64
CA MET A 48 -1.18 4.30 -13.29
C MET A 48 0.36 4.30 -13.21
N LEU A 49 1.01 3.32 -13.84
CA LEU A 49 2.47 3.21 -13.88
C LEU A 49 3.16 4.36 -14.65
N GLN A 50 2.40 5.07 -15.49
CA GLN A 50 2.91 6.19 -16.28
C GLN A 50 2.70 7.53 -15.58
N SER A 51 1.93 7.55 -14.49
CA SER A 51 1.68 8.76 -13.70
C SER A 51 2.93 9.16 -12.91
N VAL A 52 3.18 10.46 -12.86
CA VAL A 52 4.28 11.05 -12.06
C VAL A 52 3.79 11.57 -10.69
N ASP A 53 2.48 11.72 -10.52
CA ASP A 53 1.85 12.12 -9.25
C ASP A 53 0.74 11.11 -8.93
N THR A 54 0.95 10.34 -7.87
CA THR A 54 -0.02 9.34 -7.42
C THR A 54 -0.26 9.50 -5.93
N VAL A 55 -1.54 9.60 -5.54
CA VAL A 55 -1.96 9.73 -4.15
C VAL A 55 -3.01 8.68 -3.80
N LEU A 56 -2.73 7.89 -2.76
CA LEU A 56 -3.68 6.98 -2.13
C LEU A 56 -4.45 7.71 -1.03
N PHE A 57 -5.77 7.66 -1.08
CA PHE A 57 -6.65 8.10 -0.01
C PHE A 57 -7.13 6.87 0.75
N VAL A 58 -6.71 6.74 2.01
CA VAL A 58 -7.00 5.58 2.85
C VAL A 58 -8.04 5.96 3.91
N PRO A 59 -9.15 5.22 4.05
CA PRO A 59 -9.58 4.08 3.23
C PRO A 59 -10.28 4.44 1.91
N GLU A 60 -10.71 5.68 1.76
CA GLU A 60 -11.41 6.23 0.59
C GLU A 60 -11.27 7.76 0.60
N ILE A 61 -11.61 8.44 -0.50
CA ILE A 61 -11.64 9.91 -0.52
C ILE A 61 -12.79 10.39 0.39
N ALA A 62 -12.41 10.94 1.53
CA ALA A 62 -13.31 11.56 2.49
C ALA A 62 -12.58 12.68 3.26
N GLU A 63 -13.36 13.52 3.93
CA GLU A 63 -12.78 14.47 4.89
C GLU A 63 -12.07 13.71 6.01
N GLY A 64 -10.80 14.05 6.26
CA GLY A 64 -9.97 13.36 7.25
C GLY A 64 -9.37 12.02 6.77
N ALA A 65 -9.49 11.68 5.49
CA ALA A 65 -8.78 10.54 4.92
C ALA A 65 -7.25 10.74 5.04
N MET A 66 -6.54 9.63 5.24
CA MET A 66 -5.07 9.65 5.15
C MET A 66 -4.70 9.76 3.68
N GLU A 67 -3.90 10.76 3.34
CA GLU A 67 -3.40 10.95 1.97
C GLU A 67 -1.96 10.49 1.92
N VAL A 68 -1.65 9.53 1.06
CA VAL A 68 -0.32 8.93 0.94
C VAL A 68 0.19 9.16 -0.46
N GLN A 69 1.21 10.01 -0.59
CA GLN A 69 1.91 10.19 -1.85
C GLN A 69 2.79 8.97 -2.08
N VAL A 70 2.64 8.37 -3.26
CA VAL A 70 3.33 7.12 -3.59
C VAL A 70 3.93 7.15 -4.98
N THR A 71 5.07 6.49 -5.10
CA THR A 71 5.69 6.15 -6.38
C THR A 71 5.42 4.67 -6.70
N LEU A 72 4.81 4.42 -7.85
CA LEU A 72 4.52 3.05 -8.31
C LEU A 72 5.74 2.45 -9.03
N VAL A 73 6.21 1.32 -8.53
CA VAL A 73 7.34 0.59 -9.13
C VAL A 73 6.85 -0.77 -9.62
N PRO A 74 6.90 -1.03 -10.94
CA PRO A 74 6.36 -2.26 -11.52
C PRO A 74 7.20 -3.48 -11.16
N PHE A 75 6.55 -4.62 -11.03
CA PHE A 75 7.21 -5.92 -10.94
C PHE A 75 6.46 -7.00 -11.73
N GLU A 76 7.15 -8.09 -12.02
CA GLU A 76 6.60 -9.25 -12.73
C GLU A 76 6.21 -10.35 -11.73
N GLU A 77 5.01 -10.91 -11.89
CA GLU A 77 4.48 -11.96 -11.01
C GLU A 77 5.21 -13.30 -11.17
N ASP A 78 5.72 -13.60 -12.36
CA ASP A 78 6.54 -14.80 -12.61
C ASP A 78 8.01 -14.59 -12.19
N GLY A 79 8.33 -13.41 -11.64
CA GLY A 79 9.67 -13.03 -11.20
C GLY A 79 9.84 -13.05 -9.68
N PRO A 80 10.88 -12.37 -9.17
CA PRO A 80 11.13 -12.26 -7.72
C PRO A 80 9.97 -11.65 -6.92
N GLY A 81 9.08 -10.89 -7.58
CA GLY A 81 7.90 -10.28 -6.97
C GLY A 81 6.68 -11.21 -6.85
N GLY A 82 6.73 -12.44 -7.35
CA GLY A 82 5.58 -13.36 -7.35
C GLY A 82 4.95 -13.58 -5.98
N ALA A 83 5.77 -13.70 -4.93
CA ALA A 83 5.28 -13.86 -3.55
C ALA A 83 4.46 -12.64 -3.07
N LEU A 84 4.72 -11.44 -3.59
CA LEU A 84 3.94 -10.24 -3.29
C LEU A 84 2.55 -10.30 -3.94
N ALA A 85 2.50 -10.72 -5.21
CA ALA A 85 1.25 -10.95 -5.93
C ALA A 85 0.40 -12.03 -5.25
N ASP A 86 1.02 -13.14 -4.84
CA ASP A 86 0.33 -14.22 -4.12
C ASP A 86 -0.22 -13.76 -2.77
N ARG A 87 0.55 -12.95 -2.02
CA ARG A 87 0.06 -12.33 -0.78
C ARG A 87 -1.19 -11.51 -1.04
N TRP A 88 -1.20 -10.70 -2.10
CA TRP A 88 -2.40 -9.92 -2.44
C TRP A 88 -3.58 -10.85 -2.75
N ARG A 89 -3.37 -11.92 -3.53
CA ARG A 89 -4.42 -12.89 -3.89
C ARG A 89 -4.99 -13.61 -2.67
N ILE A 90 -4.16 -13.95 -1.69
CA ILE A 90 -4.60 -14.54 -0.42
C ILE A 90 -5.63 -13.65 0.29
N HIS A 91 -5.44 -12.32 0.23
CA HIS A 91 -6.35 -11.37 0.86
C HIS A 91 -7.61 -11.08 0.03
N HIS A 92 -7.47 -10.97 -1.30
CA HIS A 92 -8.48 -10.34 -2.15
C HIS A 92 -9.06 -11.24 -3.25
N GLY A 93 -8.51 -12.43 -3.47
CA GLY A 93 -8.88 -13.35 -4.55
C GLY A 93 -8.22 -12.99 -5.87
N ASP A 94 -8.99 -13.03 -6.96
CA ASP A 94 -8.47 -12.77 -8.31
C ASP A 94 -8.21 -11.27 -8.54
N PRO A 95 -7.06 -10.91 -9.14
CA PRO A 95 -6.73 -9.52 -9.40
C PRO A 95 -7.58 -8.95 -10.55
N PRO A 96 -8.04 -7.69 -10.44
CA PRO A 96 -8.80 -7.03 -11.50
C PRO A 96 -7.93 -6.60 -12.70
N ASP A 97 -6.62 -6.46 -12.50
CA ASP A 97 -5.66 -5.96 -13.49
C ASP A 97 -4.51 -6.95 -13.70
N VAL A 98 -3.80 -6.79 -14.82
CA VAL A 98 -2.74 -7.70 -15.27
C VAL A 98 -1.33 -7.26 -14.89
N ARG A 99 -1.14 -6.03 -14.38
CA ARG A 99 0.17 -5.52 -13.96
C ARG A 99 0.21 -5.40 -12.46
N TRP A 100 1.43 -5.50 -11.92
CA TRP A 100 1.69 -5.40 -10.50
C TRP A 100 2.65 -4.27 -10.20
N ALA A 101 2.43 -3.62 -9.06
CA ALA A 101 3.36 -2.64 -8.53
C ALA A 101 3.50 -2.79 -7.02
N HIS A 102 4.70 -2.50 -6.52
CA HIS A 102 4.83 -2.02 -5.15
C HIS A 102 4.80 -0.49 -5.16
N MET A 103 4.35 0.07 -4.05
CA MET A 103 4.27 1.52 -3.86
C MET A 103 5.31 1.91 -2.82
N ASP A 104 6.27 2.72 -3.26
CA ASP A 104 7.18 3.40 -2.34
C ASP A 104 6.43 4.62 -1.79
N ILE A 105 6.40 4.77 -0.46
CA ILE A 105 5.72 5.88 0.20
C ILE A 105 6.68 7.06 0.23
N ASP A 106 6.31 8.16 -0.41
CA ASP A 106 7.12 9.37 -0.43
C ASP A 106 6.84 10.23 0.82
N ALA A 107 5.55 10.43 1.11
CA ALA A 107 5.07 11.15 2.29
C ALA A 107 3.61 10.78 2.57
N ALA A 108 3.14 11.05 3.78
CA ALA A 108 1.72 10.96 4.09
C ALA A 108 1.21 12.15 4.91
N ARG A 109 -0.01 12.59 4.61
CA ARG A 109 -0.79 13.49 5.45
C ARG A 109 -1.76 12.67 6.29
N PHE A 110 -1.63 12.80 7.61
CA PHE A 110 -2.50 12.14 8.57
C PHE A 110 -2.88 13.13 9.67
N ASP A 111 -4.18 13.28 9.93
CA ASP A 111 -4.74 14.39 10.69
C ASP A 111 -4.22 15.75 10.13
N GLU A 112 -3.60 16.59 10.96
CA GLU A 112 -3.02 17.88 10.57
C GLU A 112 -1.50 17.81 10.34
N SER A 113 -0.94 16.60 10.25
CA SER A 113 0.51 16.38 10.22
C SER A 113 0.97 15.71 8.93
N VAL A 114 2.18 16.09 8.50
CA VAL A 114 2.89 15.44 7.40
C VAL A 114 3.96 14.53 8.00
N LEU A 115 3.95 13.28 7.56
CA LEU A 115 4.85 12.22 7.96
C LEU A 115 5.76 11.85 6.79
N ASP A 116 7.02 11.61 7.10
CA ASP A 116 7.98 11.06 6.17
C ASP A 116 7.60 9.61 5.82
N GLY A 117 7.77 9.23 4.56
CA GLY A 117 7.39 7.89 4.09
C GLY A 117 8.13 6.75 4.78
N ASP A 118 9.42 6.93 5.09
CA ASP A 118 10.23 5.91 5.75
C ASP A 118 9.71 5.61 7.16
N ALA A 119 9.07 6.58 7.82
CA ALA A 119 8.47 6.38 9.13
C ALA A 119 7.26 5.42 9.11
N LEU A 120 6.61 5.27 7.95
CA LEU A 120 5.44 4.41 7.74
C LEU A 120 5.80 3.03 7.17
N VAL A 121 7.01 2.86 6.64
CA VAL A 121 7.48 1.57 6.13
C VAL A 121 8.18 0.80 7.25
N GLN A 122 7.44 -0.11 7.89
CA GLN A 122 7.99 -0.98 8.93
C GLN A 122 7.85 -2.46 8.53
N PRO A 123 8.96 -3.23 8.54
CA PRO A 123 8.91 -4.67 8.31
C PRO A 123 8.02 -5.39 9.33
N ASN A 124 7.33 -6.43 8.89
CA ASN A 124 6.59 -7.31 9.78
C ASN A 124 7.59 -8.19 10.58
N PRO A 125 7.71 -8.03 11.90
CA PRO A 125 8.64 -8.81 12.72
C PRO A 125 8.30 -10.30 12.75
N LEU A 126 7.06 -10.67 12.40
CA LEU A 126 6.59 -12.05 12.35
C LEU A 126 6.69 -12.66 10.95
N SER A 127 7.23 -11.95 9.96
CA SER A 127 7.25 -12.42 8.56
C SER A 127 7.92 -13.79 8.35
N GLY A 128 8.95 -14.12 9.14
CA GLY A 128 9.62 -15.41 9.08
C GLY A 128 8.77 -16.58 9.61
N ASP A 129 7.90 -16.31 10.58
CA ASP A 129 7.06 -17.32 11.26
C ASP A 129 5.60 -17.31 10.78
N GLU A 130 5.17 -16.26 10.08
CA GLU A 130 3.79 -16.01 9.63
C GLU A 130 3.17 -17.25 8.93
N PRO A 131 3.86 -17.93 7.99
CA PRO A 131 3.27 -19.11 7.34
C PRO A 131 3.02 -20.27 8.29
N ALA A 132 3.79 -20.41 9.37
CA ALA A 132 3.60 -21.45 10.37
C ALA A 132 2.49 -21.05 11.36
N LEU A 133 2.41 -19.78 11.73
CA LEU A 133 1.39 -19.24 12.65
C LEU A 133 -0.02 -19.22 12.03
N CYS A 134 -0.13 -19.05 10.71
CA CYS A 134 -1.40 -18.99 9.99
C CYS A 134 -1.90 -20.35 9.49
N ARG A 135 -1.11 -21.43 9.61
CA ARG A 135 -1.57 -22.79 9.32
C ARG A 135 -2.40 -23.31 10.49
N ARG A 136 -3.60 -23.79 10.18
CA ARG A 136 -4.55 -24.35 11.15
C ARG A 136 -4.36 -25.86 11.31
#